data_AF-A0A9D8FPY5-F1
#
_entry.id   AF-A0A9D8FPY5-F1
#
_cell.length_a   1.000
_cell.length_b   1.000
_cell.length_c   1.000
_cell.angle_alpha   90.00
_cell.angle_beta   90.00
_cell.angle_gamma   90.00
#
_symmetry.space_group_name_H-M   'P 1'
#
loop_
_entity.id
_entity.type
_entity.pdbx_description
1 polymer ?
#
loop_
_entity_poly.entity_id
_entity_poly.type
_entity_poly.pdbx_seq_one_letter_code
_entity_poly.pdbx_strand_id
1 'polypeptide(L)'
;KISVRNHTSLKHEFESEVTLPKKWKLISVDFPFELSADQSKIKIISFFVPDSTKSGKYEIKYKVSGRRFPSLSDEIKIRVVVRDSVNFKNKKLKIDKE
;
A
#
# COMPACT_ATOMS: atom_id res chain seq x y z
N LYS A 1 -4.46 -3.11 4.10
CA LYS A 1 -3.74 -4.25 4.74
C LYS A 1 -3.67 -5.39 3.74
N ILE A 2 -2.57 -6.14 3.74
CA ILE A 2 -2.34 -7.29 2.85
C ILE A 2 -1.93 -8.48 3.74
N SER A 3 -2.49 -9.65 3.49
CA SER A 3 -2.05 -10.89 4.16
C SER A 3 -1.08 -11.61 3.23
N VAL A 4 0.12 -11.91 3.74
CA VAL A 4 1.13 -12.69 3.02
C VAL A 4 1.24 -14.04 3.71
N ARG A 5 1.11 -15.13 2.96
CA ARG A 5 1.23 -16.50 3.48
C ARG A 5 2.31 -17.25 2.74
N ASN A 6 3.16 -17.95 3.47
CA ASN A 6 4.10 -18.89 2.88
C ASN A 6 3.41 -20.24 2.65
N HIS A 7 3.16 -20.59 1.39
CA HIS A 7 2.55 -21.86 1.01
C HIS A 7 3.57 -22.99 0.78
N THR A 8 4.87 -22.74 0.96
CA THR A 8 5.88 -23.79 0.87
C THR A 8 5.98 -24.56 2.18
N SER A 9 6.64 -25.72 2.13
CA SER A 9 6.92 -26.56 3.29
C SER A 9 8.13 -26.10 4.11
N LEU A 10 8.83 -25.04 3.69
CA LEU A 10 10.08 -24.59 4.32
C LEU A 10 9.98 -23.13 4.78
N LYS A 11 10.80 -22.79 5.77
CA LYS A 11 10.97 -21.39 6.19
C LYS A 11 11.73 -20.61 5.11
N HIS A 12 11.25 -19.41 4.79
CA HIS A 12 11.92 -18.50 3.88
C HIS A 12 11.94 -17.07 4.42
N GLU A 13 12.97 -16.32 4.01
CA GLU A 13 13.03 -14.87 4.15
C GLU A 13 12.49 -14.22 2.87
N PHE A 14 11.59 -13.27 3.03
CA PHE A 14 10.93 -12.53 1.97
C PHE A 14 11.22 -11.04 2.10
N GLU A 15 11.23 -10.37 0.97
CA GLU A 15 11.20 -8.92 0.87
C GLU A 15 9.99 -8.50 0.04
N SER A 16 9.60 -7.23 0.15
CA SER A 16 8.46 -6.72 -0.60
C SER A 16 8.73 -5.37 -1.21
N GLU A 17 8.13 -5.16 -2.37
CA GLU A 17 8.24 -3.94 -3.16
C GLU A 17 6.84 -3.37 -3.42
N VAL A 18 6.73 -2.04 -3.36
CA VAL A 18 5.51 -1.31 -3.70
C VAL A 18 5.78 -0.44 -4.92
N THR A 19 5.08 -0.71 -6.02
CA THR A 19 5.07 0.19 -7.18
C THR A 19 3.86 1.11 -7.10
N LEU A 20 4.12 2.41 -7.04
CA LEU A 20 3.10 3.46 -6.96
C LEU A 20 2.98 4.25 -8.27
N PRO A 21 1.82 4.88 -8.53
CA PRO A 21 1.69 5.87 -9.59
C PRO A 21 2.74 6.99 -9.50
N LYS A 22 3.04 7.64 -10.63
CA LYS A 22 4.02 8.72 -10.69
C LYS A 22 3.69 9.82 -9.66
N LYS A 23 4.72 10.30 -8.95
CA LYS A 23 4.65 11.33 -7.88
C LYS A 23 3.99 10.89 -6.57
N TRP A 24 3.37 9.72 -6.50
CA TRP A 24 2.92 9.16 -5.22
C TRP A 24 4.16 8.69 -4.46
N LYS A 25 4.13 8.82 -3.13
CA LYS A 25 5.30 8.49 -2.29
C LYS A 25 4.92 7.43 -1.28
N LEU A 26 5.75 6.40 -1.14
CA LEU A 26 5.60 5.44 -0.07
C LEU A 26 6.00 6.10 1.26
N ILE A 27 5.19 5.93 2.29
CA ILE A 27 5.43 6.44 3.65
C ILE A 27 5.89 5.29 4.54
N SER A 28 5.26 4.12 4.41
CA SER A 28 5.62 2.93 5.19
C SER A 28 6.99 2.41 4.75
N VAL A 29 7.92 2.31 5.69
CA VAL A 29 9.14 1.52 5.51
C VAL A 29 8.81 0.05 5.74
N ASP A 30 9.33 -0.81 4.87
CA ASP A 30 9.22 -2.25 5.05
C ASP A 30 10.59 -2.90 5.09
N PHE A 31 10.73 -3.94 5.88
CA PHE A 31 11.98 -4.69 6.07
C PHE A 31 11.76 -6.15 5.66
N PRO A 32 12.83 -6.85 5.24
CA PRO A 32 12.78 -8.29 5.06
C PRO A 32 12.18 -9.00 6.28
N PHE A 33 11.44 -10.06 6.02
CA PHE A 33 10.72 -10.80 7.05
C PHE A 33 10.71 -12.28 6.75
N GLU A 34 10.72 -13.08 7.81
CA GLU A 34 10.67 -14.53 7.69
C GLU A 34 9.25 -15.06 7.90
N LEU A 35 8.91 -16.12 7.17
CA LEU A 35 7.71 -16.92 7.40
C LEU A 35 8.10 -18.40 7.41
N SER A 36 7.72 -19.10 8.47
CA SER A 36 7.73 -20.57 8.50
C SER A 36 6.70 -21.15 7.52
N ALA A 37 6.75 -22.46 7.30
CA ALA A 37 5.74 -23.17 6.51
C ALA A 37 4.33 -22.81 7.00
N ASP A 38 3.43 -22.53 6.05
CA ASP A 38 2.04 -22.13 6.28
C ASP A 38 1.79 -20.86 7.11
N GLN A 39 2.85 -20.21 7.61
CA GLN A 39 2.71 -19.00 8.42
C GLN A 39 2.24 -17.83 7.57
N SER A 40 1.40 -16.99 8.17
CA SER A 40 0.94 -15.73 7.58
C SER A 40 1.41 -14.52 8.37
N LYS A 41 1.60 -13.40 7.68
CA LYS A 41 1.89 -12.09 8.28
C LYS A 41 1.10 -11.00 7.59
N ILE A 42 0.62 -10.04 8.38
CA ILE A 42 -0.08 -8.87 7.87
C ILE A 42 0.93 -7.77 7.55
N LYS A 43 0.77 -7.17 6.36
CA LYS A 43 1.57 -6.06 5.85
C LYS A 43 0.68 -4.83 5.71
N ILE A 44 1.17 -3.72 6.25
CA ILE A 44 0.50 -2.40 6.19
C ILE A 44 1.30 -1.54 5.23
N ILE A 45 0.59 -0.93 4.29
CA ILE A 45 1.17 -0.01 3.30
C ILE A 45 0.50 1.34 3.50
N SER A 46 1.33 2.36 3.66
CA SER A 46 0.91 3.76 3.73
C SER A 46 1.62 4.53 2.63
N PHE A 47 0.89 5.35 1.89
CA PHE A 47 1.42 6.15 0.81
C PHE A 47 0.73 7.52 0.76
N PHE A 48 1.46 8.51 0.27
CA PHE A 48 0.99 9.86 0.05
C PHE A 48 0.46 10.01 -1.39
N VAL A 49 -0.76 10.52 -1.50
CA VAL A 49 -1.38 10.92 -2.77
C VAL A 49 -1.29 12.44 -2.88
N PRO A 50 -0.60 13.00 -3.90
CA PRO A 50 -0.53 14.45 -4.08
C PRO A 50 -1.91 15.07 -4.34
N ASP A 51 -2.16 16.26 -3.80
CA ASP A 51 -3.42 17.01 -4.01
C ASP A 51 -3.67 17.38 -5.49
N SER A 52 -2.61 17.40 -6.30
CA SER A 52 -2.69 17.61 -7.76
C SER A 52 -3.09 16.35 -8.55
N THR A 53 -3.35 15.23 -7.86
CA THR A 53 -3.78 13.99 -8.51
C THR A 53 -5.18 14.16 -9.07
N LYS A 54 -5.34 13.94 -10.38
CA LYS A 54 -6.64 14.03 -11.04
C LYS A 54 -7.58 12.92 -10.56
N SER A 55 -8.88 13.16 -10.65
CA SER A 55 -9.86 12.09 -10.45
C SER A 55 -9.65 10.97 -11.48
N GLY A 56 -9.84 9.73 -11.02
CA GLY A 56 -9.55 8.56 -11.84
C GLY A 56 -9.28 7.29 -11.04
N LYS A 57 -9.02 6.20 -11.76
CA LYS A 57 -8.63 4.90 -11.21
C LYS A 57 -7.12 4.72 -11.35
N TYR A 58 -6.48 4.38 -10.25
CA TYR A 58 -5.04 4.16 -10.16
C TYR A 58 -4.78 2.75 -9.67
N GLU A 59 -3.69 2.14 -10.16
CA GLU A 59 -3.24 0.82 -9.74
C GLU A 59 -1.96 0.96 -8.92
N ILE A 60 -1.95 0.29 -7.77
CA ILE A 60 -0.77 0.07 -6.94
C ILE A 60 -0.43 -1.41 -7.06
N LYS A 61 0.85 -1.73 -7.23
CA LYS A 61 1.32 -3.11 -7.19
C LYS A 61 2.05 -3.37 -5.88
N TYR A 62 1.75 -4.50 -5.26
CA TYR A 62 2.50 -5.03 -4.13
C TYR A 62 3.07 -6.38 -4.53
N LYS A 63 4.39 -6.50 -4.53
CA LYS A 63 5.10 -7.72 -4.86
C LYS A 63 5.83 -8.22 -3.62
N VAL A 64 5.79 -9.52 -3.39
CA VAL A 64 6.62 -10.21 -2.41
C VAL A 64 7.51 -11.20 -3.16
N SER A 65 8.79 -11.27 -2.78
CA SER A 65 9.72 -12.24 -3.34
C SER A 65 10.64 -12.82 -2.27
N GLY A 66 11.00 -14.09 -2.42
CA GLY A 66 12.00 -14.74 -1.60
C GLY A 66 13.37 -14.10 -1.84
N ARG A 67 14.05 -13.73 -0.76
CA ARG A 67 15.33 -13.01 -0.85
C ARG A 67 16.46 -13.89 -1.42
N ARG A 68 16.48 -15.17 -1.03
CA ARG A 68 17.43 -16.16 -1.53
C ARG A 68 16.94 -16.85 -2.82
N PHE A 69 15.63 -16.94 -2.99
CA PHE A 69 15.00 -17.61 -4.12
C PHE A 69 13.94 -16.68 -4.74
N PRO A 70 14.33 -15.76 -5.63
CA PRO A 70 13.42 -14.77 -6.21
C PRO A 70 12.27 -15.37 -7.04
N SER A 71 12.38 -16.64 -7.46
CA SER A 71 11.31 -17.40 -8.11
C SER A 71 10.12 -17.67 -7.18
N LEU A 72 10.33 -17.68 -5.86
CA LEU A 72 9.25 -17.67 -4.87
C LEU A 72 8.71 -16.25 -4.78
N SER A 73 7.78 -15.90 -5.67
CA SER A 73 7.20 -14.56 -5.69
C SER A 73 5.73 -14.58 -6.02
N ASP A 74 5.03 -13.57 -5.53
CA ASP A 74 3.64 -13.31 -5.86
C ASP A 74 3.39 -11.80 -5.89
N GLU A 75 2.39 -11.38 -6.65
CA GLU A 75 2.00 -9.98 -6.76
C GLU A 75 0.49 -9.79 -6.68
N ILE A 76 0.09 -8.69 -6.04
CA ILE A 76 -1.29 -8.23 -6.07
C ILE A 76 -1.39 -6.81 -6.58
N LYS A 77 -2.54 -6.50 -7.19
CA LYS A 77 -2.88 -5.19 -7.72
C LYS A 77 -4.03 -4.60 -6.92
N ILE A 78 -3.80 -3.43 -6.35
CA ILE A 78 -4.78 -2.69 -5.55
C ILE A 78 -5.27 -1.51 -6.37
N ARG A 79 -6.58 -1.39 -6.55
CA ARG A 79 -7.21 -0.27 -7.25
C ARG A 79 -7.59 0.83 -6.27
N VAL A 80 -7.09 2.02 -6.51
CA VAL A 80 -7.43 3.24 -5.75
C VAL A 80 -8.24 4.16 -6.66
N VAL A 81 -9.36 4.68 -6.16
CA VAL A 81 -10.19 5.63 -6.89
C VAL A 81 -10.04 7.00 -6.26
N VAL A 82 -9.47 7.94 -7.01
CA VAL A 82 -9.43 9.36 -6.63
C VAL A 82 -10.67 10.02 -7.19
N ARG A 83 -11.38 10.78 -6.36
CA ARG A 83 -12.56 11.55 -6.74
C ARG A 83 -12.28 13.01 -6.48
N ASP A 84 -12.87 13.87 -7.30
CA ASP A 84 -12.84 15.30 -7.05
C ASP A 84 -13.58 15.58 -5.75
N SER A 85 -12.97 16.41 -4.90
CA SER A 85 -13.66 16.92 -3.73
C SER A 85 -14.68 17.95 -4.20
N VAL A 86 -15.97 17.71 -3.92
CA VAL A 86 -16.99 18.72 -4.17
C VAL A 86 -16.74 19.83 -3.16
N ASN A 87 -16.45 21.02 -3.66
CA ASN A 87 -16.02 22.16 -2.87
C ASN A 87 -17.14 22.54 -1.87
N PHE A 88 -17.01 22.12 -0.61
CA PHE A 88 -17.81 22.71 0.46
C PHE A 88 -17.33 24.16 0.60
N LYS A 89 -18.11 25.12 0.07
CA LYS A 89 -17.89 26.53 0.37
C LYS A 89 -17.92 26.66 1.88
N ASN A 90 -16.77 26.91 2.49
CA ASN A 90 -16.65 27.33 3.89
C ASN A 90 -17.47 28.60 4.07
N LYS A 91 -18.74 28.44 4.42
CA LYS A 91 -19.53 29.53 4.99
C LYS A 91 -18.86 29.78 6.32
N LYS A 92 -18.14 30.91 6.44
CA LYS A 92 -17.53 31.33 7.72
C LYS A 92 -18.59 31.18 8.80
N LEU A 93 -18.40 30.23 9.72
CA LEU A 93 -19.11 30.21 10.98
C LEU A 93 -18.65 31.46 11.73
N LYS A 94 -19.48 32.50 11.71
CA LYS A 94 -19.35 33.60 12.67
C LYS A 94 -19.69 32.98 14.02
N ILE A 95 -18.67 32.81 14.85
CA ILE A 95 -18.89 32.57 16.27
C ILE A 95 -19.10 33.96 16.83
N ASP A 96 -20.36 34.34 16.99
CA ASP A 96 -20.71 35.52 17.75
C ASP A 96 -20.31 35.24 19.20
N LYS A 97 -19.39 36.06 19.73
CA LYS A 97 -19.06 36.03 21.15
C LYS A 97 -20.16 36.79 21.89
N GLU A 98 -20.85 36.11 22.79
CA GLU A 98 -21.65 36.74 23.85
C GLU A 98 -20.77 37.59 24.78
#